data_AF-A0A7J5ETI9-F1
#
_entry.id   AF-A0A7J5ETI9-F1
#
_cell.length_a   1.000
_cell.length_b   1.000
_cell.length_c   1.000
_cell.angle_alpha   90.00
_cell.angle_beta   90.00
_cell.angle_gamma   90.00
#
_symmetry.space_group_name_H-M   'P 1'
#
loop_
_entity.id
_entity.type
_entity.pdbx_description
1 polymer ?
#
loop_
_entity_poly.entity_id
_entity_poly.type
_entity_poly.pdbx_seq_one_letter_code
_entity_poly.pdbx_strand_id
1 'polypeptide(L)'
;MCRHAKEANEMKVKELIELLQEQDGDAEVRLAHQPSYPMEYSVKGIASSLDLEECVEPADEATQIVYVVEGAWLGYGRRDVWDAAYR
;
A
#
# COMPACT_ATOMS: atom_id res chain seq x y z
N MET A 1 2.06 -36.71 -5.76
CA MET A 1 1.19 -35.58 -5.38
C MET A 1 2.04 -34.33 -5.31
N CYS A 2 2.19 -33.62 -6.43
CA CYS A 2 2.92 -32.36 -6.47
C CYS A 2 2.06 -31.30 -5.76
N ARG A 3 2.53 -30.81 -4.61
CA ARG A 3 1.93 -29.64 -3.97
C ARG A 3 2.10 -28.48 -4.95
N HIS A 4 0.99 -27.89 -5.35
CA HIS A 4 1.02 -26.61 -6.05
C HIS A 4 1.69 -25.63 -5.10
N ALA A 5 2.89 -25.16 -5.45
CA ALA A 5 3.50 -24.03 -4.77
C ALA A 5 2.51 -22.88 -4.93
N LYS A 6 1.91 -22.44 -3.82
CA LYS A 6 1.10 -21.23 -3.78
C LYS A 6 2.06 -20.11 -4.21
N GLU A 7 1.88 -19.58 -5.42
CA GLU A 7 2.74 -18.50 -5.91
C GLU A 7 2.81 -17.41 -4.84
N ALA A 8 4.02 -16.99 -4.50
CA ALA A 8 4.22 -15.89 -3.59
C ALA A 8 3.58 -14.66 -4.25
N ASN A 9 2.46 -14.22 -3.68
CA ASN A 9 1.63 -13.14 -4.17
C ASN A 9 2.34 -11.79 -3.95
N GLU A 10 3.46 -11.59 -4.63
CA GLU A 10 4.19 -10.33 -4.68
C GLU A 10 3.41 -9.36 -5.56
N MET A 11 2.86 -8.31 -4.96
CA MET A 11 2.17 -7.25 -5.70
C MET A 11 3.08 -6.68 -6.79
N LYS A 12 2.63 -6.78 -8.04
CA LYS A 12 3.32 -6.22 -9.20
C LYS A 12 2.82 -4.81 -9.49
N VAL A 13 3.65 -4.02 -10.18
CA VAL A 13 3.32 -2.64 -10.58
C VAL A 13 2.00 -2.58 -11.35
N LYS A 14 1.77 -3.48 -12.30
CA LYS A 14 0.53 -3.52 -13.10
C LYS A 14 -0.71 -3.71 -12.23
N GLU A 15 -0.63 -4.58 -11.22
CA GLU A 15 -1.75 -4.91 -10.33
C GLU A 15 -2.04 -3.75 -9.39
N LEU A 16 -0.98 -3.10 -8.88
CA LEU A 16 -1.14 -1.89 -8.09
C LEU A 16 -1.73 -0.74 -8.92
N ILE A 17 -1.33 -0.58 -10.18
CA ILE A 17 -1.91 0.42 -11.09
C ILE A 17 -3.40 0.12 -11.33
N GLU A 18 -3.76 -1.13 -11.63
CA GLU A 18 -5.16 -1.54 -11.82
C GLU A 18 -6.01 -1.18 -10.59
N LEU A 19 -5.53 -1.50 -9.39
CA LEU A 19 -6.23 -1.18 -8.14
C LEU A 19 -6.34 0.34 -7.90
N LEU A 20 -5.30 1.12 -8.21
CA LEU A 20 -5.32 2.58 -8.04
C LEU A 20 -6.18 3.30 -9.08
N GLN A 21 -6.25 2.77 -10.30
CA GLN A 21 -7.09 3.33 -11.38
C GLN A 21 -8.59 3.23 -11.09
N GLU A 22 -8.99 2.33 -10.19
CA GLU A 22 -10.38 2.20 -9.73
C GLU A 22 -10.77 3.26 -8.68
N GLN A 23 -9.80 4.01 -8.13
CA GLN A 23 -10.02 5.03 -7.11
C GLN A 23 -10.15 6.44 -7.71
N ASP A 24 -10.57 7.42 -6.92
CA ASP A 24 -10.50 8.83 -7.30
C ASP A 24 -9.03 9.23 -7.57
N GLY A 25 -8.78 9.82 -8.74
CA GLY A 25 -7.45 10.22 -9.19
C GLY A 25 -6.85 11.38 -8.38
N ASP A 26 -7.69 12.15 -7.69
CA ASP A 26 -7.27 13.25 -6.81
C ASP A 26 -7.22 12.82 -5.32
N ALA A 27 -7.42 11.52 -5.04
CA ALA A 27 -7.38 10.98 -3.67
C ALA A 27 -6.00 11.11 -3.02
N GLU A 28 -5.98 11.39 -1.71
CA GLU A 28 -4.75 11.39 -0.93
C GLU A 28 -4.26 9.95 -0.72
N VAL A 29 -3.00 9.68 -1.09
CA VAL A 29 -2.38 8.35 -0.86
C VAL A 29 -1.61 8.36 0.45
N ARG A 30 -2.00 7.48 1.38
CA ARG A 30 -1.32 7.28 2.68
C ARG A 30 -0.72 5.89 2.80
N LEU A 31 0.40 5.79 3.51
CA LEU A 31 1.02 4.52 3.85
C LEU A 31 0.60 4.10 5.28
N ALA A 32 -0.01 2.92 5.41
CA ALA A 32 -0.31 2.32 6.70
C ALA A 32 0.84 1.38 7.11
N HIS A 33 1.67 1.81 8.07
CA HIS A 33 2.97 1.19 8.35
C HIS A 33 3.40 1.29 9.83
N GLN A 34 4.09 0.26 10.36
CA GLN A 34 4.66 0.27 11.72
C GLN A 34 6.06 -0.39 11.85
N PRO A 35 7.18 0.33 11.61
CA PRO A 35 8.47 -0.14 12.11
C PRO A 35 9.32 0.92 12.81
N SER A 36 10.26 0.42 13.62
CA SER A 36 11.25 1.21 14.35
C SER A 36 12.56 1.42 13.60
N TYR A 37 12.74 0.82 12.40
CA TYR A 37 13.98 0.81 11.61
C TYR A 37 13.66 0.73 10.09
N PRO A 38 14.60 1.13 9.20
CA PRO A 38 14.41 1.00 7.76
C PRO A 38 14.34 -0.47 7.33
N MET A 39 13.15 -0.90 6.94
CA MET A 39 12.85 -2.27 6.53
C MET A 39 12.05 -2.26 5.23
N GLU A 40 12.19 -3.33 4.45
CA GLU A 40 11.42 -3.57 3.23
C GLU A 40 10.29 -4.53 3.52
N TYR A 41 9.10 -4.22 3.00
CA TYR A 41 7.90 -5.03 3.12
C TYR A 41 7.26 -5.18 1.75
N SER A 42 6.61 -6.31 1.51
CA SER A 42 5.72 -6.42 0.35
C SER A 42 4.49 -5.53 0.56
N VAL A 43 3.86 -5.09 -0.54
CA VAL A 43 2.53 -4.48 -0.47
C VAL A 43 1.50 -5.61 -0.47
N LYS A 44 0.59 -5.61 0.51
CA LYS A 44 -0.47 -6.62 0.60
C LYS A 44 -1.69 -6.24 -0.23
N GLY A 45 -2.01 -4.95 -0.29
CA GLY A 45 -3.20 -4.42 -0.95
C GLY A 45 -3.37 -2.92 -0.71
N ILE A 46 -4.48 -2.39 -1.22
CA ILE A 46 -4.95 -1.04 -0.93
C ILE A 46 -6.31 -1.11 -0.22
N ALA A 47 -6.65 -0.07 0.53
CA ALA A 47 -7.98 0.13 1.11
C ALA A 47 -8.38 1.59 0.95
N SER A 48 -9.64 1.86 0.59
CA SER A 48 -10.18 3.21 0.56
C SER A 48 -10.75 3.59 1.93
N SER A 49 -10.77 4.88 2.26
CA SER A 49 -11.54 5.41 3.38
C SER A 49 -13.03 5.06 3.28
N LEU A 50 -13.54 4.80 2.08
CA LEU A 50 -14.92 4.36 1.84
C LEU A 50 -15.17 2.91 2.26
N ASP A 51 -14.12 2.08 2.40
CA ASP A 51 -14.23 0.67 2.80
C ASP A 51 -14.25 0.47 4.32
N LEU A 52 -14.03 1.53 5.11
CA LEU A 52 -13.88 1.46 6.56
C LEU A 52 -15.21 1.71 7.29
N GLU A 53 -15.53 0.89 8.29
CA GLU A 53 -16.82 0.92 9.01
C GLU A 53 -17.02 2.17 9.90
N GLU A 54 -15.95 2.89 10.25
CA GLU A 54 -15.98 4.02 11.20
C GLU A 54 -15.41 5.29 10.54
N CYS A 55 -16.26 5.99 9.78
CA CYS A 55 -15.94 7.32 9.25
C CYS A 55 -15.93 8.35 10.39
N VAL A 56 -14.75 8.68 10.91
CA VAL A 56 -14.57 9.76 11.90
C VAL A 56 -14.72 11.11 11.20
N GLU A 57 -15.90 11.72 11.35
CA GLU A 57 -16.31 13.12 11.05
C GLU A 57 -16.02 13.65 9.62
N PRO A 58 -16.91 14.48 9.04
CA PRO A 58 -16.73 14.97 7.69
C PRO A 58 -15.57 15.97 7.66
N ALA A 59 -14.41 15.55 7.15
CA ALA A 59 -13.45 16.51 6.64
C ALA A 59 -14.13 17.23 5.47
N ASP A 60 -14.15 18.56 5.55
CA ASP A 60 -14.71 19.46 4.52
C ASP A 60 -14.47 18.90 3.10
N GLU A 61 -15.54 18.68 2.35
CA GLU A 61 -15.54 18.21 0.96
C GLU A 61 -14.66 16.97 0.66
N ALA A 62 -15.01 15.83 1.25
CA ALA A 62 -14.96 14.49 0.61
C ALA A 62 -13.66 14.10 -0.13
N THR A 63 -12.49 14.38 0.41
CA THR A 63 -11.24 13.82 -0.11
C THR A 63 -11.16 12.33 0.24
N GLN A 64 -11.37 11.47 -0.74
CA GLN A 64 -11.10 10.04 -0.61
C GLN A 64 -9.63 9.84 -0.20
N ILE A 65 -9.38 8.92 0.73
CA ILE A 65 -8.02 8.55 1.14
C ILE A 65 -7.80 7.10 0.74
N VAL A 66 -6.70 6.82 0.03
CA VAL A 66 -6.29 5.48 -0.35
C VAL A 66 -5.09 5.06 0.51
N TYR A 67 -5.27 4.02 1.30
CA TYR A 67 -4.25 3.43 2.15
C TYR A 67 -3.52 2.30 1.42
N VAL A 68 -2.19 2.37 1.35
CA VAL A 68 -1.34 1.24 0.95
C VAL A 68 -0.99 0.44 2.21
N VAL A 69 -1.31 -0.86 2.20
CA VAL A 69 -1.20 -1.73 3.37
C VAL A 69 0.03 -2.62 3.28
N GLU A 70 0.82 -2.64 4.36
CA GLU A 70 2.00 -3.50 4.47
C GLU A 70 1.66 -5.00 4.45
N GLY A 71 2.59 -5.77 3.88
CA GLY A 71 2.56 -7.22 3.75
C GLY A 71 3.69 -7.90 4.52
N ALA A 72 4.35 -8.87 3.90
CA ALA A 72 5.41 -9.64 4.55
C ALA A 72 6.72 -8.85 4.59
N TRP A 73 7.48 -9.02 5.67
CA TRP A 73 8.84 -8.47 5.77
C TRP A 73 9.76 -9.15 4.75
N LEU A 74 10.52 -8.34 4.00
CA LEU A 74 11.44 -8.79 2.94
C LEU A 74 12.91 -8.59 3.33
N GLY A 75 13.22 -7.67 4.23
CA GLY A 75 14.60 -7.44 4.68
C GLY A 75 14.86 -6.02 5.18
N TYR A 76 16.14 -5.65 5.22
CA TYR A 76 16.56 -4.29 5.55
C TYR A 76 16.40 -3.35 4.38
N GLY A 77 16.01 -2.10 4.66
CA GLY A 77 15.82 -1.05 3.67
C GLY A 77 17.10 -0.71 2.91
N ARG A 78 17.00 -0.68 1.59
CA ARG A 78 18.03 -0.14 0.70
C ARG A 78 18.12 1.39 0.74
N ARG A 79 19.19 1.94 1.32
CA ARG A 79 19.39 3.40 1.46
C ARG A 79 19.22 4.19 0.15
N ASP A 80 19.69 3.65 -0.97
CA ASP A 80 19.61 4.30 -2.28
C ASP A 80 18.18 4.50 -2.80
N VAL A 81 17.21 3.72 -2.29
CA VAL A 81 15.78 3.91 -2.60
C VAL A 81 15.24 5.17 -1.93
N TRP A 82 15.57 5.41 -0.66
CA TRP A 82 15.20 6.65 0.04
C TRP A 82 15.84 7.86 -0.63
N ASP A 83 17.12 7.77 -0.99
CA ASP A 83 17.82 8.85 -1.70
C ASP A 83 17.22 9.15 -3.08
N ALA A 84 16.49 8.22 -3.71
CA ALA A 84 15.80 8.42 -4.97
C ALA A 84 14.39 9.00 -4.79
N ALA A 85 13.68 8.61 -3.73
CA ALA A 85 12.31 9.05 -3.46
C ALA A 85 12.21 10.52 -3.00
N TYR A 86 13.24 11.05 -2.33
CA TYR A 86 13.28 12.45 -1.85
C TYR A 86 13.94 13.44 -2.85
N ARG A 87 14.12 13.05 -4.11
CA ARG A 87 14.71 13.92 -5.14
C ARG A 87 13.73 14.91 -5.72
#